data_AF-A0A971CK23-F1
#
_entry.id   AF-A0A971CK23-F1
#
_cell.length_a   1.000
_cell.length_b   1.000
_cell.length_c   1.000
_cell.angle_alpha   90.00
_cell.angle_beta   90.00
_cell.angle_gamma   90.00
#
_symmetry.space_group_name_H-M   'P 1'
#
loop_
_entity.id
_entity.type
_entity.pdbx_description
1 polymer ?
#
loop_
_entity_poly.entity_id
_entity_poly.type
_entity_poly.pdbx_seq_one_letter_code
_entity_poly.pdbx_strand_id
1 'polypeptide(L)'
;MGEEATATRLLERRRILGMTAAGVLSLLNLPGLAARLPISNRLSPLNRKRPRRPYTRYIVLHTTEGEEQGSLKKIIRRGEAHYCVTYSGKVYRIIDKEKIAKHAGRSMWEGRTTIDNYSIGIEVVGYHNRDIREAQYTSLRELLRQLKSIYNIPDKNVLTHSMVAYGLPNRFHDGNHRGRKRCGMLFARPEVRARLGLKAKPERDVDVESGRLIVGDKELFAMLFARQPVAVAAAASEPAKPTAPAADDAQGFEGFLEIGKDGDSPRALAGKAWKSKSTIYFFPDGRVRTGEELSRLSSGLKLLENPPKGTRLLLGYVYGGHVKIRRPPSSIAGDKWNYPSTYYRTPDGSIVNGDEVDPKAIPAGTLVLYQR
;
A
#
# COMPACT_ATOMS: atom_id res chain seq x y z
N MET A 1 27.06 -101.43 -24.78
CA MET A 1 28.48 -100.99 -24.83
C MET A 1 28.48 -99.47 -24.85
N GLY A 2 28.94 -98.69 -23.87
CA GLY A 2 29.38 -98.88 -22.48
C GLY A 2 28.93 -97.62 -21.70
N GLU A 3 28.57 -97.76 -20.43
CA GLU A 3 29.37 -97.34 -19.24
C GLU A 3 29.64 -95.82 -19.18
N GLU A 4 28.94 -95.07 -18.32
CA GLU A 4 29.22 -94.85 -16.88
C GLU A 4 30.44 -93.95 -16.63
N ALA A 5 30.19 -92.75 -16.10
CA ALA A 5 31.00 -92.02 -15.10
C ALA A 5 30.68 -90.51 -15.17
N THR A 6 30.45 -89.73 -14.12
CA THR A 6 30.18 -89.89 -12.69
C THR A 6 29.98 -88.45 -12.19
N ALA A 7 29.09 -88.28 -11.20
CA ALA A 7 29.12 -87.24 -10.16
C ALA A 7 28.96 -85.75 -10.62
N THR A 8 28.06 -84.91 -10.11
CA THR A 8 27.59 -84.81 -8.73
C THR A 8 26.38 -83.86 -8.65
N ARG A 9 25.26 -84.40 -8.13
CA ARG A 9 24.20 -83.75 -7.32
C ARG A 9 23.54 -82.46 -7.81
N LEU A 10 22.42 -82.63 -8.53
CA LEU A 10 21.24 -81.80 -8.35
C LEU A 10 20.47 -82.19 -7.06
N LEU A 11 19.93 -81.18 -6.39
CA LEU A 11 18.67 -81.15 -5.62
C LEU A 11 18.51 -82.08 -4.41
N GLU A 12 18.54 -81.52 -3.19
CA GLU A 12 17.32 -81.19 -2.43
C GLU A 12 17.58 -80.68 -0.99
N ARG A 13 16.91 -79.55 -0.67
CA ARG A 13 16.29 -79.17 0.61
C ARG A 13 17.17 -78.95 1.87
N ARG A 14 17.26 -77.69 2.31
CA ARG A 14 16.42 -77.11 3.41
C ARG A 14 16.82 -75.67 3.77
N ARG A 15 15.79 -74.83 3.84
CA ARG A 15 15.60 -73.53 4.53
C ARG A 15 16.75 -73.03 5.41
N ILE A 16 17.09 -71.73 5.30
CA ILE A 16 17.31 -70.80 6.43
C ILE A 16 17.22 -69.35 5.92
N LEU A 17 16.34 -68.59 6.60
CA LEU A 17 16.27 -67.15 6.86
C LEU A 17 16.52 -66.10 5.75
N GLY A 18 15.56 -65.17 5.69
CA GLY A 18 15.56 -64.01 4.81
C GLY A 18 16.70 -63.04 5.03
N MET A 19 17.26 -62.58 3.92
CA MET A 19 18.00 -61.33 3.85
C MET A 19 17.04 -60.26 3.37
N THR A 20 16.74 -59.35 4.28
CA THR A 20 16.17 -58.04 4.03
C THR A 20 16.99 -57.33 2.94
N ALA A 21 16.38 -57.14 1.77
CA ALA A 21 16.83 -56.12 0.83
C ALA A 21 16.53 -54.75 1.46
N ALA A 22 17.42 -54.30 2.35
CA ALA A 22 17.51 -52.89 2.70
C ALA A 22 17.99 -52.15 1.46
N GLY A 23 17.05 -51.86 0.56
CA GLY A 23 17.24 -50.90 -0.50
C GLY A 23 17.59 -49.58 0.16
N VAL A 24 18.86 -49.21 0.11
CA VAL A 24 19.33 -47.87 0.41
C VAL A 24 18.64 -46.97 -0.61
N LEU A 25 17.50 -46.40 -0.21
CA LEU A 25 16.87 -45.31 -0.92
C LEU A 25 17.78 -44.10 -0.70
N SER A 26 18.86 -44.03 -1.49
CA SER A 26 19.65 -42.82 -1.61
C SER A 26 18.72 -41.74 -2.16
N LEU A 27 18.17 -40.94 -1.25
CA LEU A 27 17.54 -39.68 -1.54
C LEU A 27 18.60 -38.83 -2.25
N LEU A 28 18.61 -38.89 -3.57
CA LEU A 28 19.24 -37.90 -4.42
C LEU A 28 18.58 -36.56 -4.04
N ASN A 29 19.23 -35.82 -3.15
CA ASN A 29 18.97 -34.40 -2.92
C ASN A 29 19.33 -33.67 -4.21
N LEU A 30 18.42 -33.69 -5.19
CA LEU A 30 18.46 -32.84 -6.35
C LEU A 30 18.25 -31.39 -5.86
N PRO A 31 19.27 -30.51 -5.95
CA PRO A 31 19.05 -29.11 -5.68
C PRO A 31 18.32 -28.55 -6.90
N GLY A 32 17.02 -28.24 -6.82
CA GLY A 32 16.41 -27.60 -7.99
C GLY A 32 14.91 -27.40 -8.14
N LEU A 33 14.05 -27.83 -7.23
CA LEU A 33 12.66 -27.36 -7.22
C LEU A 33 12.41 -26.53 -5.97
N ALA A 34 12.78 -25.25 -6.02
CA ALA A 34 12.21 -24.28 -5.09
C ALA A 34 10.68 -24.38 -5.21
N ALA A 35 10.00 -24.72 -4.12
CA ALA A 35 8.55 -24.84 -4.09
C ALA A 35 7.92 -23.57 -4.67
N ARG A 36 7.13 -23.73 -5.74
CA ARG A 36 6.48 -22.62 -6.43
C ARG A 36 5.56 -21.89 -5.46
N LEU A 37 5.77 -20.59 -5.26
CA LEU A 37 4.90 -19.75 -4.42
C LEU A 37 3.42 -19.97 -4.75
N PRO A 38 2.60 -20.42 -3.80
CA PRO A 38 1.16 -20.59 -4.02
C PRO A 38 0.50 -19.20 -4.15
N ILE A 39 0.04 -18.88 -5.36
CA ILE A 39 -0.67 -17.63 -5.65
C ILE A 39 -2.15 -17.96 -5.89
N SER A 40 -3.02 -17.45 -5.03
CA SER A 40 -4.47 -17.61 -5.16
C SER A 40 -5.07 -16.51 -6.03
N ASN A 41 -5.88 -16.86 -7.03
CA ASN A 41 -6.61 -15.86 -7.81
C ASN A 41 -7.80 -15.31 -7.01
N ARG A 42 -7.82 -13.99 -6.84
CA ARG A 42 -8.94 -13.19 -6.32
C ARG A 42 -9.13 -11.99 -7.25
N LEU A 43 -9.37 -12.30 -8.52
CA LEU A 43 -9.35 -11.30 -9.58
C LEU A 43 -10.44 -10.25 -9.34
N SER A 44 -10.05 -8.98 -9.48
CA SER A 44 -10.96 -7.86 -9.46
C SER A 44 -12.01 -7.99 -10.57
N PRO A 45 -13.27 -7.56 -10.36
CA PRO A 45 -14.23 -7.41 -11.45
C PRO A 45 -13.74 -6.47 -12.56
N LEU A 46 -12.81 -5.55 -12.23
CA LEU A 46 -12.20 -4.65 -13.21
C LEU A 46 -11.10 -5.30 -14.05
N ASN A 47 -10.62 -6.50 -13.68
CA ASN A 47 -9.54 -7.18 -14.39
C ASN A 47 -9.80 -7.33 -15.88
N ARG A 48 -11.04 -7.67 -16.28
CA ARG A 48 -11.41 -7.80 -17.70
C ARG A 48 -11.31 -6.47 -18.44
N LYS A 49 -11.65 -5.36 -17.78
CA LYS A 49 -11.65 -3.99 -18.32
C LYS A 49 -10.26 -3.34 -18.34
N ARG A 50 -9.27 -3.90 -17.64
CA ARG A 50 -7.91 -3.35 -17.64
C ARG A 50 -7.23 -3.63 -19.00
N PRO A 51 -6.61 -2.61 -19.62
CA PRO A 51 -5.80 -2.80 -20.81
C PRO A 51 -4.55 -3.63 -20.47
N ARG A 52 -3.93 -4.22 -21.50
CA ARG A 52 -2.61 -4.84 -21.37
C ARG A 52 -1.55 -3.77 -21.17
N ARG A 53 -0.58 -4.08 -20.31
CA ARG A 53 0.60 -3.25 -20.09
C ARG A 53 1.59 -3.50 -21.23
N PRO A 54 2.13 -2.46 -21.90
CA PRO A 54 3.00 -2.64 -23.07
C PRO A 54 4.32 -3.34 -22.71
N TYR A 55 4.91 -3.01 -21.56
CA TYR A 55 6.08 -3.68 -21.01
C TYR A 55 6.14 -3.46 -19.49
N THR A 56 6.97 -4.23 -18.78
CA THR A 56 7.16 -4.08 -17.33
C THR A 56 8.59 -3.63 -17.05
N ARG A 57 8.74 -2.46 -16.43
CA ARG A 57 10.04 -1.89 -16.08
C ARG A 57 10.26 -1.83 -14.57
N TYR A 58 9.18 -1.67 -13.79
CA TYR A 58 9.27 -1.47 -12.35
C TYR A 58 8.39 -2.45 -11.58
N ILE A 59 8.75 -2.69 -10.32
CA ILE A 59 7.84 -3.20 -9.29
C ILE A 59 7.69 -2.08 -8.27
N VAL A 60 6.46 -1.76 -7.88
CA VAL A 60 6.18 -0.75 -6.85
C VAL A 60 5.57 -1.43 -5.64
N LEU A 61 6.27 -1.32 -4.52
CA LEU A 61 5.84 -1.87 -3.23
C LEU A 61 5.05 -0.85 -2.43
N HIS A 62 3.93 -1.32 -1.89
CA HIS A 62 2.98 -0.54 -1.09
C HIS A 62 2.74 -1.23 0.25
N THR A 63 2.39 -0.43 1.24
CA THR A 63 1.70 -0.88 2.44
C THR A 63 0.26 -0.42 2.36
N THR A 64 -0.67 -1.25 2.85
CA THR A 64 -2.11 -0.99 2.69
C THR A 64 -2.63 0.18 3.54
N GLU A 65 -1.91 0.55 4.59
CA GLU A 65 -2.29 1.59 5.57
C GLU A 65 -3.66 1.35 6.20
N GLY A 66 -4.00 0.09 6.46
CA GLY A 66 -5.28 -0.29 7.04
C GLY A 66 -5.40 -1.77 7.34
N GLU A 67 -6.49 -2.13 8.02
CA GLU A 67 -6.78 -3.50 8.44
C GLU A 67 -6.90 -4.48 7.27
N GLU A 68 -6.46 -5.73 7.48
CA GLU A 68 -6.28 -6.74 6.43
C GLU A 68 -7.55 -6.96 5.59
N GLN A 69 -8.67 -7.27 6.24
CA GLN A 69 -9.90 -7.65 5.54
C GLN A 69 -10.47 -6.48 4.75
N GLY A 70 -10.47 -5.27 5.35
CA GLY A 70 -10.93 -4.05 4.70
C GLY A 70 -10.06 -3.68 3.50
N SER A 71 -8.75 -3.71 3.69
CA SER A 71 -7.76 -3.44 2.64
C SER A 71 -7.89 -4.42 1.48
N LEU A 72 -7.93 -5.72 1.76
CA LEU A 72 -8.06 -6.75 0.73
C LEU A 72 -9.38 -6.61 -0.06
N LYS A 73 -10.50 -6.36 0.64
CA LYS A 73 -11.80 -6.12 -0.01
C LYS A 73 -11.75 -4.90 -0.93
N LYS A 74 -11.13 -3.80 -0.49
CA LYS A 74 -10.96 -2.59 -1.29
C LYS A 74 -10.10 -2.85 -2.53
N ILE A 75 -8.92 -3.46 -2.34
CA ILE A 75 -7.96 -3.77 -3.41
C ILE A 75 -8.61 -4.66 -4.47
N ILE A 76 -9.33 -5.72 -4.05
CA ILE A 76 -10.09 -6.59 -4.97
C ILE A 76 -11.14 -5.77 -5.72
N ARG A 77 -11.99 -5.02 -5.01
CA ARG A 77 -13.10 -4.28 -5.62
C ARG A 77 -12.61 -3.27 -6.66
N ARG A 78 -11.55 -2.53 -6.35
CA ARG A 78 -11.04 -1.41 -7.17
C ARG A 78 -9.90 -1.81 -8.11
N GLY A 79 -9.35 -3.02 -7.99
CA GLY A 79 -8.23 -3.48 -8.82
C GLY A 79 -7.03 -2.57 -8.67
N GLU A 80 -6.69 -2.24 -7.41
CA GLU A 80 -5.67 -1.27 -7.00
C GLU A 80 -4.27 -1.88 -6.90
N ALA A 81 -4.09 -3.16 -7.20
CA ALA A 81 -2.79 -3.81 -7.25
C ALA A 81 -2.84 -5.04 -8.16
N HIS A 82 -1.68 -5.59 -8.52
CA HIS A 82 -1.60 -6.90 -9.17
C HIS A 82 -1.60 -8.00 -8.11
N TYR A 83 -0.88 -7.77 -7.02
CA TYR A 83 -0.73 -8.73 -5.93
C TYR A 83 -1.00 -8.08 -4.58
N CYS A 84 -1.53 -8.87 -3.64
CA CYS A 84 -1.66 -8.50 -2.23
C CYS A 84 -1.06 -9.62 -1.35
N VAL A 85 -0.20 -9.27 -0.39
CA VAL A 85 0.43 -10.18 0.57
C VAL A 85 -0.16 -9.93 1.96
N THR A 86 -0.91 -10.92 2.49
CA THR A 86 -1.56 -10.84 3.80
C THR A 86 -0.58 -11.03 4.95
N TYR A 87 -1.00 -10.75 6.19
CA TYR A 87 -0.19 -11.00 7.38
C TYR A 87 0.24 -12.47 7.53
N SER A 88 -0.55 -13.42 7.03
CA SER A 88 -0.23 -14.85 7.03
C SER A 88 0.70 -15.28 5.89
N GLY A 89 1.14 -14.34 5.04
CA GLY A 89 1.96 -14.64 3.86
C GLY A 89 1.18 -15.13 2.64
N LYS A 90 -0.16 -15.20 2.70
CA LYS A 90 -0.95 -15.60 1.52
C LYS A 90 -0.81 -14.53 0.45
N VAL A 91 -0.56 -14.97 -0.79
CA VAL A 91 -0.45 -14.09 -1.94
C VAL A 91 -1.68 -14.22 -2.82
N TYR A 92 -2.40 -13.10 -2.99
CA TYR A 92 -3.55 -13.01 -3.88
C TYR A 92 -3.20 -12.26 -5.16
N ARG A 93 -3.55 -12.82 -6.32
CA ARG A 93 -3.53 -12.11 -7.60
C ARG A 93 -4.87 -11.43 -7.83
N ILE A 94 -4.84 -10.11 -8.04
CA ILE A 94 -6.00 -9.23 -8.12
C ILE A 94 -6.21 -8.71 -9.55
N ILE A 95 -5.15 -8.22 -10.17
CA ILE A 95 -5.11 -7.91 -11.60
C ILE A 95 -4.11 -8.84 -12.25
N ASP A 96 -4.45 -9.33 -13.44
CA ASP A 96 -3.54 -10.16 -14.22
C ASP A 96 -2.19 -9.46 -14.41
N LYS A 97 -1.11 -10.22 -14.29
CA LYS A 97 0.25 -9.68 -14.34
C LYS A 97 0.56 -8.95 -15.64
N GLU A 98 -0.13 -9.22 -16.74
CA GLU A 98 0.07 -8.59 -18.05
C GLU A 98 -0.81 -7.35 -18.26
N LYS A 99 -1.70 -7.06 -17.32
CA LYS A 99 -2.62 -5.93 -17.39
C LYS A 99 -2.18 -4.78 -16.49
N ILE A 100 -2.77 -3.61 -16.66
CA ILE A 100 -2.50 -2.43 -15.84
C ILE A 100 -3.39 -2.44 -14.59
N ALA A 101 -2.80 -2.52 -13.40
CA ALA A 101 -3.46 -2.15 -12.14
C ALA A 101 -3.27 -0.65 -11.85
N LYS A 102 -4.27 0.01 -11.24
CA LYS A 102 -4.18 1.43 -10.87
C LYS A 102 -3.73 1.56 -9.42
N HIS A 103 -2.43 1.66 -9.17
CA HIS A 103 -1.83 1.56 -7.84
C HIS A 103 -0.95 2.76 -7.45
N ALA A 104 -0.22 3.34 -8.41
CA ALA A 104 0.71 4.43 -8.20
C ALA A 104 0.04 5.81 -8.26
N GLY A 105 -1.05 5.93 -9.02
CA GLY A 105 -1.76 7.20 -9.21
C GLY A 105 -0.81 8.28 -9.78
N ARG A 106 -0.91 9.51 -9.26
CA ARG A 106 0.03 10.60 -9.61
C ARG A 106 1.46 10.23 -9.19
N SER A 107 2.23 9.80 -10.18
CA SER A 107 3.54 9.20 -9.99
C SER A 107 4.49 9.59 -11.11
N MET A 108 5.77 9.67 -10.79
CA MET A 108 6.87 9.95 -11.70
C MET A 108 8.14 9.20 -11.26
N TRP A 109 8.83 8.58 -12.21
CA TRP A 109 10.17 8.01 -12.02
C TRP A 109 10.90 8.01 -13.37
N GLU A 110 12.17 8.44 -13.41
CA GLU A 110 12.96 8.55 -14.65
C GLU A 110 12.23 9.34 -15.76
N GLY A 111 11.58 10.44 -15.38
CA GLY A 111 10.80 11.31 -16.27
C GLY A 111 9.49 10.70 -16.78
N ARG A 112 9.17 9.46 -16.43
CA ARG A 112 7.93 8.79 -16.84
C ARG A 112 6.84 9.04 -15.83
N THR A 113 5.74 9.64 -16.27
CA THR A 113 4.53 9.77 -15.46
C THR A 113 3.62 8.55 -15.58
N THR A 114 2.68 8.40 -14.64
CA THR A 114 1.69 7.30 -14.67
C THR A 114 2.35 5.94 -14.62
N ILE A 115 3.12 5.72 -13.53
CA ILE A 115 3.97 4.54 -13.37
C ILE A 115 3.19 3.21 -13.46
N ASP A 116 1.90 3.22 -13.15
CA ASP A 116 0.95 2.12 -13.41
C ASP A 116 1.14 1.45 -14.78
N ASN A 117 1.41 2.26 -15.82
CA ASN A 117 1.55 1.80 -17.19
C ASN A 117 2.84 1.00 -17.46
N TYR A 118 3.77 0.97 -16.51
CA TYR A 118 5.08 0.34 -16.66
C TYR A 118 5.47 -0.51 -15.45
N SER A 119 4.54 -0.73 -14.51
CA SER A 119 4.86 -1.40 -13.26
C SER A 119 3.90 -2.49 -12.82
N ILE A 120 4.42 -3.39 -11.97
CA ILE A 120 3.65 -4.28 -11.12
C ILE A 120 3.53 -3.66 -9.72
N GLY A 121 2.32 -3.25 -9.32
CA GLY A 121 2.00 -2.91 -7.94
C GLY A 121 1.76 -4.14 -7.06
N ILE A 122 2.43 -4.18 -5.91
CA ILE A 122 2.26 -5.18 -4.85
C ILE A 122 1.87 -4.47 -3.55
N GLU A 123 0.71 -4.80 -3.02
CA GLU A 123 0.24 -4.37 -1.71
C GLU A 123 0.68 -5.36 -0.64
N VAL A 124 1.22 -4.86 0.46
CA VAL A 124 1.60 -5.66 1.62
C VAL A 124 0.78 -5.17 2.80
N VAL A 125 -0.03 -6.05 3.37
CA VAL A 125 -0.91 -5.68 4.48
C VAL A 125 -0.09 -5.17 5.66
N GLY A 126 -0.36 -3.94 6.10
CA GLY A 126 0.39 -3.30 7.16
C GLY A 126 0.45 -1.78 7.02
N TYR A 127 1.36 -1.18 7.76
CA TYR A 127 1.53 0.27 7.85
C TYR A 127 2.99 0.64 7.58
N HIS A 128 3.22 1.79 6.97
CA HIS A 128 4.55 2.25 6.56
C HIS A 128 5.55 2.41 7.71
N ASN A 129 5.07 2.62 8.93
CA ASN A 129 5.85 2.86 10.14
C ASN A 129 6.03 1.61 11.02
N ARG A 130 5.65 0.42 10.54
CA ARG A 130 5.79 -0.86 11.26
C ARG A 130 6.46 -1.88 10.35
N ASP A 131 7.25 -2.78 10.94
CA ASP A 131 7.85 -3.88 10.17
C ASP A 131 6.77 -4.90 9.73
N ILE A 132 7.05 -5.65 8.67
CA ILE A 132 6.19 -6.73 8.18
C ILE A 132 6.56 -8.06 8.85
N ARG A 133 5.65 -9.03 8.80
CA ARG A 133 5.82 -10.32 9.48
C ARG A 133 6.73 -11.27 8.69
N GLU A 134 7.35 -12.26 9.35
CA GLU A 134 8.19 -13.26 8.68
C GLU A 134 7.51 -13.97 7.50
N ALA A 135 6.22 -14.33 7.66
CA ALA A 135 5.45 -14.96 6.60
C ALA A 135 5.30 -14.04 5.36
N GLN A 136 5.21 -12.73 5.58
CA GLN A 136 5.19 -11.73 4.52
C GLN A 136 6.56 -11.61 3.86
N TYR A 137 7.65 -11.57 4.63
CA TYR A 137 9.01 -11.56 4.10
C TYR A 137 9.27 -12.75 3.17
N THR A 138 8.97 -13.98 3.62
CA THR A 138 9.16 -15.20 2.84
C THR A 138 8.39 -15.13 1.52
N SER A 139 7.12 -14.77 1.58
CA SER A 139 6.23 -14.77 0.41
C SER A 139 6.52 -13.64 -0.56
N LEU A 140 6.83 -12.44 -0.04
CA LEU A 140 7.17 -11.27 -0.85
C LEU A 140 8.54 -11.45 -1.51
N ARG A 141 9.55 -11.98 -0.81
CA ARG A 141 10.86 -12.30 -1.39
C ARG A 141 10.73 -13.25 -2.57
N GLU A 142 9.97 -14.32 -2.43
CA GLU A 142 9.77 -15.30 -3.50
C GLU A 142 8.95 -14.71 -4.65
N LEU A 143 7.91 -13.92 -4.35
CA LEU A 143 7.13 -13.21 -5.38
C LEU A 143 8.02 -12.25 -6.19
N LEU A 144 8.85 -11.46 -5.51
CA LEU A 144 9.80 -10.55 -6.14
C LEU A 144 10.80 -11.30 -7.01
N ARG A 145 11.38 -12.40 -6.50
CA ARG A 145 12.30 -13.25 -7.28
C ARG A 145 11.68 -13.73 -8.58
N GLN A 146 10.44 -14.25 -8.53
CA GLN A 146 9.72 -14.72 -9.70
C GLN A 146 9.40 -13.59 -10.69
N LEU A 147 8.83 -12.47 -10.21
CA LEU A 147 8.46 -11.34 -11.07
C LEU A 147 9.67 -10.67 -11.72
N LYS A 148 10.77 -10.52 -10.98
CA LYS A 148 12.02 -9.99 -11.52
C LYS A 148 12.60 -10.89 -12.60
N SER A 149 12.54 -12.20 -12.41
CA SER A 149 12.97 -13.17 -13.42
C SER A 149 12.09 -13.10 -14.68
N ILE A 150 10.76 -13.10 -14.52
CA ILE A 150 9.81 -13.03 -15.65
C ILE A 150 9.99 -11.78 -16.50
N TYR A 151 10.23 -10.62 -15.88
CA TYR A 151 10.28 -9.33 -16.55
C TYR A 151 11.68 -8.73 -16.69
N ASN A 152 12.72 -9.47 -16.29
CA ASN A 152 14.11 -9.02 -16.23
C ASN A 152 14.29 -7.66 -15.49
N ILE A 153 13.68 -7.54 -14.30
CA ILE A 153 13.68 -6.28 -13.54
C ILE A 153 14.88 -6.26 -12.57
N PRO A 154 15.81 -5.29 -12.70
CA PRO A 154 16.92 -5.16 -11.77
C PRO A 154 16.45 -4.65 -10.40
N ASP A 155 17.21 -4.91 -9.34
CA ASP A 155 16.85 -4.56 -7.95
C ASP A 155 16.54 -3.08 -7.77
N LYS A 156 17.30 -2.20 -8.44
CA LYS A 156 17.10 -0.74 -8.41
C LYS A 156 15.74 -0.29 -8.97
N ASN A 157 15.08 -1.15 -9.76
CA ASN A 157 13.75 -0.90 -10.32
C ASN A 157 12.62 -1.50 -9.45
N VAL A 158 12.96 -2.10 -8.30
CA VAL A 158 12.00 -2.39 -7.23
C VAL A 158 11.93 -1.19 -6.31
N LEU A 159 10.93 -0.35 -6.57
CA LEU A 159 10.68 0.95 -5.96
C LEU A 159 9.60 0.87 -4.89
N THR A 160 9.49 1.89 -4.06
CA THR A 160 8.38 2.08 -3.13
C THR A 160 7.37 3.06 -3.71
N HIS A 161 6.13 3.06 -3.22
CA HIS A 161 5.16 4.09 -3.62
C HIS A 161 5.65 5.49 -3.26
N SER A 162 6.29 5.63 -2.09
CA SER A 162 6.88 6.89 -1.64
C SER A 162 7.99 7.43 -2.54
N MET A 163 8.74 6.56 -3.24
CA MET A 163 9.76 6.98 -4.22
C MET A 163 9.13 7.51 -5.51
N VAL A 164 7.95 7.03 -5.90
CA VAL A 164 7.35 7.38 -7.20
C VAL A 164 6.21 8.39 -7.09
N ALA A 165 5.55 8.50 -5.94
CA ALA A 165 4.45 9.44 -5.74
C ALA A 165 4.96 10.88 -5.64
N TYR A 166 4.40 11.78 -6.44
CA TYR A 166 4.70 13.21 -6.38
C TYR A 166 3.43 14.04 -6.20
N GLY A 167 3.56 15.23 -5.61
CA GLY A 167 2.50 16.22 -5.45
C GLY A 167 2.64 17.37 -6.44
N LEU A 168 1.52 18.03 -6.72
CA LEU A 168 1.48 19.27 -7.51
C LEU A 168 1.78 20.48 -6.61
N PRO A 169 2.12 21.65 -7.18
CA PRO A 169 2.21 22.89 -6.45
C PRO A 169 1.00 23.12 -5.54
N ASN A 170 1.26 23.58 -4.33
CA ASN A 170 0.26 23.91 -3.32
C ASN A 170 0.80 24.97 -2.35
N ARG A 171 0.03 25.32 -1.32
CA ARG A 171 0.42 26.39 -0.36
C ARG A 171 1.74 26.16 0.38
N PHE A 172 2.26 24.93 0.42
CA PHE A 172 3.49 24.56 1.10
C PHE A 172 4.67 24.36 0.14
N HIS A 173 4.39 24.07 -1.13
CA HIS A 173 5.38 23.73 -2.15
C HIS A 173 5.01 24.43 -3.45
N ASP A 174 5.86 25.34 -3.90
CA ASP A 174 5.72 26.11 -5.14
C ASP A 174 5.88 25.24 -6.41
N GLY A 175 6.59 24.11 -6.30
CA GLY A 175 6.82 23.16 -7.39
C GLY A 175 6.10 21.81 -7.24
N ASN A 176 6.11 21.06 -8.35
CA ASN A 176 5.86 19.62 -8.27
C ASN A 176 6.91 19.01 -7.33
N HIS A 177 6.51 18.19 -6.37
CA HIS A 177 7.41 17.77 -5.29
C HIS A 177 7.34 16.28 -4.96
N ARG A 178 8.49 15.70 -4.60
CA ARG A 178 8.56 14.38 -3.95
C ARG A 178 8.16 14.53 -2.49
N GLY A 179 7.55 13.49 -1.91
CA GLY A 179 7.16 13.51 -0.49
C GLY A 179 5.66 13.31 -0.23
N ARG A 180 4.84 13.20 -1.28
CA ARG A 180 3.37 13.15 -1.14
C ARG A 180 2.85 11.94 -0.36
N LYS A 181 3.53 10.80 -0.43
CA LYS A 181 3.06 9.53 0.16
C LYS A 181 4.18 8.84 0.91
N ARG A 182 3.86 8.30 2.10
CA ARG A 182 4.78 7.51 2.94
C ARG A 182 4.58 5.99 2.83
N CYS A 183 3.46 5.53 2.28
CA CYS A 183 3.21 4.09 2.08
C CYS A 183 4.36 3.40 1.33
N GLY A 184 4.68 2.20 1.79
CA GLY A 184 5.79 1.40 1.28
C GLY A 184 7.19 1.92 1.63
N MET A 185 7.34 3.05 2.35
CA MET A 185 8.68 3.61 2.62
C MET A 185 9.62 2.62 3.33
N LEU A 186 9.11 1.74 4.20
CA LEU A 186 9.94 0.75 4.88
C LEU A 186 10.74 -0.14 3.90
N PHE A 187 10.23 -0.38 2.68
CA PHE A 187 10.90 -1.22 1.69
C PHE A 187 12.11 -0.52 1.02
N ALA A 188 12.36 0.74 1.36
CA ALA A 188 13.59 1.45 1.02
C ALA A 188 14.72 1.19 2.01
N ARG A 189 14.41 0.75 3.24
CA ARG A 189 15.39 0.50 4.30
C ARG A 189 16.35 -0.64 3.90
N PRO A 190 17.68 -0.47 4.03
CA PRO A 190 18.66 -1.47 3.59
C PRO A 190 18.41 -2.88 4.18
N GLU A 191 18.09 -2.95 5.45
CA GLU A 191 17.81 -4.19 6.19
C GLU A 191 16.55 -4.90 5.65
N VAL A 192 15.48 -4.16 5.35
CA VAL A 192 14.25 -4.71 4.76
C VAL A 192 14.55 -5.22 3.34
N ARG A 193 15.30 -4.45 2.55
CA ARG A 193 15.71 -4.84 1.19
C ARG A 193 16.55 -6.10 1.18
N ALA A 194 17.52 -6.21 2.08
CA ALA A 194 18.37 -7.40 2.22
C ALA A 194 17.54 -8.65 2.53
N ARG A 195 16.57 -8.54 3.45
CA ARG A 195 15.64 -9.63 3.78
C ARG A 195 14.74 -10.03 2.61
N LEU A 196 14.39 -9.08 1.74
CA LEU A 196 13.67 -9.32 0.49
C LEU A 196 14.57 -9.82 -0.66
N GLY A 197 15.86 -10.02 -0.42
CA GLY A 197 16.82 -10.47 -1.44
C GLY A 197 17.12 -9.39 -2.50
N LEU A 198 16.99 -8.12 -2.15
CA LEU A 198 17.33 -6.97 -2.98
C LEU A 198 18.66 -6.37 -2.52
N LYS A 199 19.65 -6.37 -3.40
CA LYS A 199 21.02 -5.92 -3.14
C LYS A 199 21.27 -4.45 -3.44
N ALA A 200 20.45 -3.84 -4.30
CA ALA A 200 20.60 -2.44 -4.70
C ALA A 200 19.29 -1.66 -4.54
N LYS A 201 19.39 -0.35 -4.31
CA LYS A 201 18.28 0.62 -4.37
C LYS A 201 18.72 1.87 -5.13
N PRO A 202 17.81 2.70 -5.64
CA PRO A 202 18.17 4.04 -6.08
C PRO A 202 18.81 4.84 -4.93
N GLU A 203 20.01 5.34 -5.15
CA GLU A 203 20.69 6.23 -4.19
C GLU A 203 20.19 7.66 -4.27
N ARG A 204 19.51 8.02 -5.35
CA ARG A 204 19.07 9.38 -5.63
C ARG A 204 17.75 9.37 -6.36
N ASP A 205 17.02 10.46 -6.25
CA ASP A 205 15.81 10.71 -7.00
C ASP A 205 16.14 11.45 -8.29
N VAL A 206 16.12 10.71 -9.41
CA VAL A 206 16.47 11.23 -10.74
C VAL A 206 15.57 12.37 -11.21
N ASP A 207 14.34 12.47 -10.70
CA ASP A 207 13.42 13.54 -11.07
C ASP A 207 13.66 14.81 -10.24
N VAL A 208 14.18 14.66 -9.03
CA VAL A 208 14.67 15.80 -8.24
C VAL A 208 16.01 16.29 -8.78
N GLU A 209 16.96 15.40 -9.06
CA GLU A 209 18.27 15.79 -9.62
C GLU A 209 18.17 16.52 -10.96
N SER A 210 17.18 16.15 -11.77
CA SER A 210 16.93 16.80 -13.07
C SER A 210 16.05 18.05 -13.00
N GLY A 211 15.63 18.47 -11.80
CA GLY A 211 14.78 19.64 -11.62
C GLY A 211 13.32 19.47 -12.03
N ARG A 212 12.86 18.25 -12.38
CA ARG A 212 11.44 17.98 -12.66
C ARG A 212 10.57 18.06 -11.39
N LEU A 213 11.16 17.70 -10.24
CA LEU A 213 10.53 17.76 -8.93
C LEU A 213 11.43 18.50 -7.93
N ILE A 214 10.83 19.15 -6.95
CA ILE A 214 11.52 19.62 -5.74
C ILE A 214 11.35 18.61 -4.60
N VAL A 215 12.13 18.78 -3.53
CA VAL A 215 11.95 17.99 -2.29
C VAL A 215 10.88 18.65 -1.43
N GLY A 216 9.70 18.02 -1.32
CA GLY A 216 8.62 18.51 -0.46
C GLY A 216 8.72 18.02 0.98
N ASP A 217 9.09 16.75 1.17
CA ASP A 217 9.30 16.15 2.49
C ASP A 217 10.78 15.77 2.66
N LYS A 218 11.54 16.64 3.35
CA LYS A 218 12.99 16.46 3.53
C LYS A 218 13.34 15.22 4.35
N GLU A 219 12.55 14.92 5.37
CA GLU A 219 12.77 13.77 6.26
C GLU A 219 12.54 12.47 5.49
N LEU A 220 11.41 12.35 4.80
CA LEU A 220 11.13 11.19 3.96
C LEU A 220 12.17 11.06 2.85
N PHE A 221 12.55 12.16 2.20
CA PHE A 221 13.54 12.14 1.13
C PHE A 221 14.90 11.63 1.61
N ALA A 222 15.36 12.09 2.77
CA ALA A 222 16.57 11.59 3.42
C ALA A 222 16.43 10.09 3.73
N MET A 223 15.30 9.65 4.29
CA MET A 223 15.08 8.23 4.58
C MET A 223 15.15 7.35 3.32
N LEU A 224 14.55 7.79 2.21
CA LEU A 224 14.48 7.00 0.97
C LEU A 224 15.82 6.94 0.23
N PHE A 225 16.56 8.05 0.18
CA PHE A 225 17.70 8.23 -0.70
C PHE A 225 19.04 8.44 0.00
N ALA A 226 19.09 8.75 1.30
CA ALA A 226 20.36 8.91 1.97
C ALA A 226 21.22 7.65 1.83
N ARG A 227 22.52 7.88 1.60
CA ARG A 227 23.55 6.87 1.78
C ARG A 227 23.63 6.59 3.28
N GLN A 228 23.03 5.50 3.71
CA GLN A 228 23.31 5.00 5.05
C GLN A 228 24.74 4.45 5.03
N PRO A 229 25.61 4.85 5.97
CA PRO A 229 26.92 4.23 6.09
C PRO A 229 26.70 2.73 6.29
N VAL A 230 27.39 1.92 5.50
CA VAL A 230 27.36 0.46 5.61
C VAL A 230 28.03 0.11 6.94
N ALA A 231 27.25 -0.10 7.99
CA ALA A 231 27.75 -0.74 9.19
C ALA A 231 28.05 -2.19 8.83
N VAL A 232 29.34 -2.53 8.82
CA VAL A 232 29.83 -3.89 8.77
C VAL A 232 29.27 -4.64 9.97
N ALA A 233 28.78 -5.86 9.73
CA ALA A 233 28.08 -6.70 10.68
C ALA A 233 28.78 -6.83 12.04
N ALA A 234 28.03 -6.66 13.14
CA ALA A 234 28.16 -7.45 14.35
C ALA A 234 27.01 -7.19 15.34
N ALA A 235 26.60 -8.28 16.00
CA ALA A 235 25.87 -8.38 17.25
C ALA A 235 24.36 -8.04 17.27
N ALA A 236 23.59 -9.09 17.56
CA ALA A 236 22.22 -9.01 18.04
C ALA A 236 22.15 -8.18 19.34
N SER A 237 21.14 -7.32 19.45
CA SER A 237 20.71 -6.76 20.73
C SER A 237 19.19 -6.67 20.80
N GLU A 238 18.69 -7.09 21.96
CA GLU A 238 17.32 -7.25 22.43
C GLU A 238 16.41 -6.00 22.32
N PRO A 239 15.06 -6.15 22.46
CA PRO A 239 14.11 -5.11 22.08
C PRO A 239 14.06 -3.96 23.09
N ALA A 240 14.17 -2.74 22.59
CA ALA A 240 13.97 -1.53 23.39
C ALA A 240 12.49 -1.33 23.77
N LYS A 241 12.28 -1.02 25.05
CA LYS A 241 11.02 -0.71 25.73
C LYS A 241 10.40 0.59 25.17
N PRO A 242 9.06 0.71 25.07
CA PRO A 242 8.43 1.87 24.44
C PRO A 242 8.50 3.11 25.32
N THR A 243 9.10 4.17 24.81
CA THR A 243 9.00 5.54 25.35
C THR A 243 7.88 6.29 24.62
N ALA A 244 7.08 7.02 25.38
CA ALA A 244 5.92 7.78 24.89
C ALA A 244 6.34 8.91 23.94
N PRO A 245 5.53 9.22 22.90
CA PRO A 245 5.90 10.25 21.94
C PRO A 245 5.73 11.64 22.53
N ALA A 246 6.77 12.45 22.37
CA ALA A 246 6.76 13.89 22.59
C ALA A 246 5.83 14.58 21.58
N ALA A 247 5.15 15.61 22.05
CA ALA A 247 4.22 16.42 21.30
C ALA A 247 4.96 17.45 20.43
N ASP A 248 4.85 17.31 19.12
CA ASP A 248 4.54 18.36 18.14
C ASP A 248 4.66 17.72 16.75
N ASP A 249 3.60 17.85 15.95
CA ASP A 249 3.57 17.78 14.47
C ASP A 249 2.18 17.34 13.99
N ALA A 250 1.30 18.32 13.73
CA ALA A 250 0.04 18.09 13.03
C ALA A 250 0.31 17.84 11.53
N GLN A 251 0.81 16.64 11.20
CA GLN A 251 0.88 16.12 9.83
C GLN A 251 -0.54 15.93 9.27
N GLY A 252 -0.78 16.43 8.07
CA GLY A 252 -2.06 16.38 7.37
C GLY A 252 -2.49 14.95 7.05
N PHE A 253 -3.40 14.42 7.88
CA PHE A 253 -4.07 13.14 7.71
C PHE A 253 -5.08 13.18 6.55
N GLU A 254 -4.92 12.30 5.54
CA GLU A 254 -5.90 12.10 4.46
C GLU A 254 -6.92 11.02 4.86
N GLY A 255 -7.92 11.42 5.65
CA GLY A 255 -9.04 10.55 6.03
C GLY A 255 -10.01 11.24 6.98
N PHE A 256 -11.07 10.53 7.34
CA PHE A 256 -11.96 10.94 8.43
C PHE A 256 -11.42 10.38 9.75
N LEU A 257 -11.21 11.24 10.73
CA LEU A 257 -10.88 10.84 12.11
C LEU A 257 -12.17 10.74 12.92
N GLU A 258 -12.31 9.77 13.80
CA GLU A 258 -13.54 9.54 14.56
C GLU A 258 -13.35 9.64 16.07
N ILE A 259 -14.22 10.44 16.72
CA ILE A 259 -14.25 10.60 18.16
C ILE A 259 -14.65 9.29 18.84
N GLY A 260 -13.82 8.86 19.79
CA GLY A 260 -13.95 7.59 20.52
C GLY A 260 -13.30 6.40 19.82
N LYS A 261 -12.70 6.60 18.64
CA LYS A 261 -11.92 5.57 17.93
C LYS A 261 -10.48 6.02 17.69
N ASP A 262 -10.29 7.17 17.04
CA ASP A 262 -8.96 7.68 16.69
C ASP A 262 -8.42 8.67 17.74
N GLY A 263 -9.28 9.08 18.68
CA GLY A 263 -8.97 9.98 19.79
C GLY A 263 -10.24 10.43 20.52
N ASP A 264 -10.07 10.94 21.74
CA ASP A 264 -11.20 11.21 22.64
C ASP A 264 -11.75 12.64 22.55
N SER A 265 -11.05 13.55 21.87
CA SER A 265 -11.51 14.93 21.72
C SER A 265 -11.08 15.56 20.39
N PRO A 266 -11.79 16.60 19.92
CA PRO A 266 -11.37 17.31 18.71
C PRO A 266 -10.00 18.00 18.83
N ARG A 267 -9.61 18.44 20.04
CA ARG A 267 -8.27 18.99 20.28
C ARG A 267 -7.19 17.92 20.09
N ALA A 268 -7.43 16.70 20.56
CA ALA A 268 -6.50 15.58 20.37
C ALA A 268 -6.37 15.20 18.89
N LEU A 269 -7.47 15.23 18.14
CA LEU A 269 -7.48 14.84 16.73
C LEU A 269 -6.98 15.91 15.76
N ALA A 270 -7.38 17.17 15.97
CA ALA A 270 -7.15 18.27 15.03
C ALA A 270 -6.15 19.32 15.54
N GLY A 271 -5.60 19.12 16.74
CA GLY A 271 -4.63 20.03 17.37
C GLY A 271 -5.16 21.46 17.43
N LYS A 272 -4.32 22.44 17.10
CA LYS A 272 -4.67 23.87 17.05
C LYS A 272 -5.76 24.19 16.00
N ALA A 273 -5.95 23.34 15.00
CA ALA A 273 -6.88 23.56 13.90
C ALA A 273 -8.32 23.10 14.19
N TRP A 274 -8.62 22.54 15.37
CA TRP A 274 -9.95 22.03 15.70
C TRP A 274 -11.08 23.05 15.53
N LYS A 275 -10.84 24.34 15.82
CA LYS A 275 -11.81 25.44 15.60
C LYS A 275 -11.73 26.09 14.21
N SER A 276 -10.90 25.59 13.31
CA SER A 276 -10.68 26.20 12.00
C SER A 276 -11.87 25.94 11.05
N LYS A 277 -12.07 26.86 10.10
CA LYS A 277 -12.96 26.65 8.94
C LYS A 277 -12.55 25.46 8.06
N SER A 278 -11.29 25.04 8.15
CA SER A 278 -10.74 23.89 7.43
C SER A 278 -10.97 22.55 8.13
N THR A 279 -11.57 22.55 9.31
CA THR A 279 -11.91 21.34 10.07
C THR A 279 -13.41 21.16 10.00
N ILE A 280 -13.85 20.07 9.37
CA ILE A 280 -15.25 19.79 9.08
C ILE A 280 -15.71 18.63 9.94
N TYR A 281 -16.73 18.86 10.76
CA TYR A 281 -17.35 17.91 11.65
C TYR A 281 -18.59 17.30 11.01
N PHE A 282 -18.67 15.98 11.05
CA PHE A 282 -19.81 15.16 10.63
C PHE A 282 -20.36 14.49 11.87
N PHE A 283 -21.48 14.99 12.34
CA PHE A 283 -22.13 14.47 13.54
C PHE A 283 -22.94 13.21 13.19
N PRO A 284 -23.12 12.28 14.15
CA PRO A 284 -23.90 11.06 13.93
C PRO A 284 -25.35 11.31 13.50
N ASP A 285 -25.93 12.45 13.87
CA ASP A 285 -27.26 12.89 13.46
C ASP A 285 -27.33 13.45 12.02
N GLY A 286 -26.21 13.39 11.29
CA GLY A 286 -26.12 13.82 9.90
C GLY A 286 -25.81 15.30 9.70
N ARG A 287 -25.70 16.10 10.77
CA ARG A 287 -25.27 17.50 10.67
C ARG A 287 -23.81 17.59 10.24
N VAL A 288 -23.52 18.54 9.34
CA VAL A 288 -22.15 18.87 8.93
C VAL A 288 -21.89 20.34 9.22
N ARG A 289 -20.81 20.64 9.96
CA ARG A 289 -20.43 22.01 10.34
C ARG A 289 -18.92 22.15 10.34
N THR A 290 -18.43 23.35 10.12
CA THR A 290 -17.00 23.66 10.32
C THR A 290 -16.71 24.00 11.77
N GLY A 291 -15.45 23.86 12.19
CA GLY A 291 -15.01 24.27 13.52
C GLY A 291 -15.23 25.76 13.78
N GLU A 292 -15.10 26.58 12.74
CA GLU A 292 -15.33 28.03 12.82
C GLU A 292 -16.81 28.34 13.09
N GLU A 293 -17.73 27.70 12.36
CA GLU A 293 -19.18 27.89 12.55
C GLU A 293 -19.62 27.51 13.96
N LEU A 294 -19.14 26.39 14.47
CA LEU A 294 -19.47 25.92 15.81
C LEU A 294 -18.87 26.82 16.91
N SER A 295 -17.75 27.49 16.64
CA SER A 295 -17.11 28.38 17.61
C SER A 295 -17.83 29.73 17.79
N ARG A 296 -18.74 30.10 16.87
CA ARG A 296 -19.44 31.40 16.90
C ARG A 296 -20.55 31.49 17.94
N LEU A 297 -21.12 30.36 18.36
CA LEU A 297 -22.25 30.31 19.29
C LEU A 297 -21.90 29.46 20.49
N SER A 298 -22.37 29.86 21.67
CA SER A 298 -22.12 29.17 22.94
C SER A 298 -22.59 27.71 22.91
N SER A 299 -23.71 27.44 22.23
CA SER A 299 -24.24 26.08 22.02
C SER A 299 -23.35 25.23 21.11
N GLY A 300 -22.78 25.82 20.06
CA GLY A 300 -21.83 25.13 19.17
C GLY A 300 -20.48 24.87 19.85
N LEU A 301 -20.04 25.78 20.72
CA LEU A 301 -18.80 25.61 21.48
C LEU A 301 -18.89 24.42 22.45
N LYS A 302 -20.02 24.29 23.16
CA LYS A 302 -20.29 23.11 24.01
C LYS A 302 -20.26 21.80 23.21
N LEU A 303 -20.83 21.81 22.00
CA LEU A 303 -20.83 20.67 21.11
C LEU A 303 -19.43 20.33 20.57
N LEU A 304 -18.57 21.32 20.37
CA LEU A 304 -17.17 21.13 19.99
C LEU A 304 -16.31 20.60 21.14
N GLU A 305 -16.61 20.98 22.38
CA GLU A 305 -15.85 20.51 23.54
C GLU A 305 -16.23 19.09 23.91
N ASN A 306 -17.50 18.72 23.77
CA ASN A 306 -18.02 17.38 24.04
C ASN A 306 -18.85 16.86 22.85
N PRO A 307 -18.23 16.54 21.72
CA PRO A 307 -18.93 15.96 20.59
C PRO A 307 -19.39 14.54 20.90
N PRO A 308 -20.55 14.09 20.37
CA PRO A 308 -20.98 12.71 20.47
C PRO A 308 -19.93 11.74 19.92
N LYS A 309 -19.80 10.55 20.54
CA LYS A 309 -19.00 9.45 19.97
C LYS A 309 -19.48 9.11 18.55
N GLY A 310 -18.55 8.79 17.66
CA GLY A 310 -18.84 8.60 16.24
C GLY A 310 -18.88 9.90 15.43
N THR A 311 -18.64 11.07 16.06
CA THR A 311 -18.42 12.31 15.30
C THR A 311 -17.14 12.18 14.49
N ARG A 312 -17.24 12.37 13.17
CA ARG A 312 -16.12 12.27 12.25
C ARG A 312 -15.59 13.66 11.88
N LEU A 313 -14.28 13.80 11.78
CA LEU A 313 -13.57 15.04 11.46
C LEU A 313 -12.83 14.87 10.15
N LEU A 314 -12.94 15.87 9.28
CA LEU A 314 -12.18 15.97 8.04
C LEU A 314 -11.31 17.23 8.10
N LEU A 315 -9.98 17.04 8.08
CA LEU A 315 -9.01 18.10 8.35
C LEU A 315 -8.40 18.65 7.05
N GLY A 316 -8.32 19.97 6.93
CA GLY A 316 -7.69 20.64 5.80
C GLY A 316 -8.57 20.78 4.56
N TYR A 317 -9.89 20.61 4.69
CA TYR A 317 -10.84 20.68 3.58
C TYR A 317 -11.64 21.98 3.59
N VAL A 318 -12.00 22.45 2.40
CA VAL A 318 -12.91 23.56 2.18
C VAL A 318 -14.33 23.03 2.15
N TYR A 319 -15.21 23.63 2.93
CA TYR A 319 -16.65 23.44 2.82
C TYR A 319 -17.16 24.19 1.57
N GLY A 320 -17.26 23.51 0.43
CA GLY A 320 -17.65 24.11 -0.85
C GLY A 320 -19.15 24.44 -0.96
N GLY A 321 -19.96 23.80 -0.13
CA GLY A 321 -21.42 23.90 -0.16
C GLY A 321 -22.06 22.90 -1.12
N HIS A 322 -23.35 23.09 -1.40
CA HIS A 322 -24.16 22.07 -2.07
C HIS A 322 -24.29 22.32 -3.58
N VAL A 323 -24.29 21.23 -4.35
CA VAL A 323 -24.60 21.20 -5.79
C VAL A 323 -26.03 21.68 -6.02
N LYS A 324 -26.21 22.59 -6.97
CA LYS A 324 -27.51 23.08 -7.45
C LYS A 324 -27.53 23.08 -8.97
N ILE A 325 -28.71 23.17 -9.58
CA ILE A 325 -28.89 23.22 -11.04
C ILE A 325 -27.98 24.28 -11.70
N ARG A 326 -27.90 25.49 -11.10
CA ARG A 326 -27.05 26.59 -11.58
C ARG A 326 -25.68 26.69 -10.88
N ARG A 327 -25.32 25.68 -10.08
CA ARG A 327 -24.06 25.64 -9.33
C ARG A 327 -23.50 24.21 -9.35
N PRO A 328 -22.96 23.77 -10.51
CA PRO A 328 -22.40 22.43 -10.67
C PRO A 328 -21.11 22.28 -9.85
N PRO A 329 -20.62 21.04 -9.64
CA PRO A 329 -19.39 20.81 -8.90
C PRO A 329 -18.17 21.55 -9.42
N SER A 330 -18.02 21.68 -10.74
CA SER A 330 -16.97 22.47 -11.39
C SER A 330 -17.01 23.95 -10.98
N SER A 331 -18.19 24.52 -10.73
CA SER A 331 -18.30 25.89 -10.21
C SER A 331 -17.99 26.01 -8.71
N ILE A 332 -18.06 24.90 -7.96
CA ILE A 332 -17.84 24.87 -6.51
C ILE A 332 -16.36 24.64 -6.18
N ALA A 333 -15.75 23.66 -6.86
CA ALA A 333 -14.39 23.19 -6.60
C ALA A 333 -13.41 23.51 -7.75
N GLY A 334 -13.85 24.23 -8.79
CA GLY A 334 -13.02 24.51 -9.97
C GLY A 334 -12.58 23.23 -10.67
N ASP A 335 -11.38 23.23 -11.24
CA ASP A 335 -10.77 22.06 -11.91
C ASP A 335 -10.58 20.85 -10.97
N LYS A 336 -10.67 21.06 -9.65
CA LYS A 336 -10.54 20.00 -8.65
C LYS A 336 -11.83 19.22 -8.45
N TRP A 337 -12.94 19.57 -9.10
CA TRP A 337 -14.22 18.90 -8.87
C TRP A 337 -14.14 17.38 -9.06
N ASN A 338 -13.35 16.89 -10.01
CA ASN A 338 -13.19 15.46 -10.27
C ASN A 338 -11.91 14.87 -9.64
N TYR A 339 -11.29 15.55 -8.69
CA TYR A 339 -10.07 15.05 -8.04
C TYR A 339 -10.43 13.99 -7.00
N PRO A 340 -9.57 12.99 -6.78
CA PRO A 340 -9.75 12.01 -5.70
C PRO A 340 -9.78 12.63 -4.29
N SER A 341 -9.23 13.85 -4.15
CA SER A 341 -9.26 14.66 -2.93
C SER A 341 -10.49 15.57 -2.81
N THR A 342 -11.49 15.39 -3.67
CA THR A 342 -12.78 16.07 -3.57
C THR A 342 -13.80 15.06 -3.10
N TYR A 343 -14.41 15.31 -1.95
CA TYR A 343 -15.48 14.47 -1.43
C TYR A 343 -16.84 15.05 -1.78
N TYR A 344 -17.71 14.16 -2.23
CA TYR A 344 -19.12 14.41 -2.45
C TYR A 344 -19.90 13.66 -1.39
N ARG A 345 -20.58 14.38 -0.52
CA ARG A 345 -21.54 13.80 0.42
C ARG A 345 -22.95 13.94 -0.16
N THR A 346 -23.51 12.83 -0.62
CA THR A 346 -24.85 12.79 -1.20
C THR A 346 -25.92 12.98 -0.11
N PRO A 347 -27.18 13.33 -0.47
CA PRO A 347 -28.25 13.58 0.50
C PRO A 347 -28.57 12.39 1.42
N ASP A 348 -28.36 11.17 0.95
CA ASP A 348 -28.48 9.91 1.73
C ASP A 348 -27.32 9.71 2.73
N GLY A 349 -26.36 10.65 2.80
CA GLY A 349 -25.22 10.62 3.71
C GLY A 349 -24.02 9.84 3.20
N SER A 350 -24.11 9.20 2.02
CA SER A 350 -22.97 8.49 1.41
C SER A 350 -21.88 9.49 1.02
N ILE A 351 -20.62 9.04 1.08
CA ILE A 351 -19.46 9.87 0.70
C ILE A 351 -18.68 9.17 -0.40
N VAL A 352 -18.47 9.87 -1.51
CA VAL A 352 -17.75 9.38 -2.70
C VAL A 352 -16.69 10.39 -3.12
N ASN A 353 -15.64 9.91 -3.79
CA ASN A 353 -14.53 10.75 -4.26
C ASN A 353 -14.83 11.36 -5.64
N GLY A 354 -14.18 12.47 -5.96
CA GLY A 354 -14.34 13.19 -7.20
C GLY A 354 -13.95 12.40 -8.44
N ASP A 355 -13.01 11.47 -8.31
CA ASP A 355 -12.61 10.57 -9.40
C ASP A 355 -13.52 9.34 -9.54
N GLU A 356 -14.47 9.17 -8.63
CA GLU A 356 -15.43 8.07 -8.58
C GLU A 356 -16.85 8.50 -8.96
N VAL A 357 -17.13 9.81 -9.05
CA VAL A 357 -18.45 10.36 -9.42
C VAL A 357 -18.59 10.52 -10.93
N ASP A 358 -19.75 10.10 -11.44
CA ASP A 358 -20.19 10.51 -12.78
C ASP A 358 -20.74 11.95 -12.69
N PRO A 359 -20.16 12.94 -13.41
CA PRO A 359 -20.63 14.33 -13.39
C PRO A 359 -22.12 14.48 -13.69
N LYS A 360 -22.70 13.58 -14.48
CA LYS A 360 -24.12 13.63 -14.87
C LYS A 360 -25.04 13.02 -13.82
N ALA A 361 -24.49 12.29 -12.85
CA ALA A 361 -25.24 11.54 -11.85
C ALA A 361 -25.14 12.13 -10.43
N ILE A 362 -24.51 13.30 -10.25
CA ILE A 362 -24.39 13.93 -8.92
C ILE A 362 -25.73 14.60 -8.57
N PRO A 363 -26.46 14.12 -7.53
CA PRO A 363 -27.75 14.67 -7.18
C PRO A 363 -27.63 16.13 -6.71
N ALA A 364 -28.66 16.94 -6.99
CA ALA A 364 -28.79 18.25 -6.35
C ALA A 364 -28.87 18.09 -4.83
N GLY A 365 -28.27 19.02 -4.08
CA GLY A 365 -28.15 18.91 -2.63
C GLY A 365 -26.94 18.08 -2.16
N THR A 366 -26.11 17.54 -3.06
CA THR A 366 -24.83 16.91 -2.70
C THR A 366 -23.86 17.96 -2.19
N LEU A 367 -23.30 17.77 -0.99
CA LEU A 367 -22.28 18.63 -0.41
C LEU A 367 -20.92 18.32 -1.04
N VAL A 368 -20.23 19.34 -1.53
CA VAL A 368 -18.88 19.24 -2.11
C VAL A 368 -17.85 19.77 -1.12
N LEU A 369 -16.85 18.96 -0.85
CA LEU A 369 -15.73 19.27 0.03
C LEU A 369 -14.44 19.04 -0.74
N TYR A 370 -13.55 20.02 -0.78
CA TYR A 370 -12.34 19.91 -1.60
C TYR A 370 -11.14 20.54 -0.90
N GLN A 371 -9.94 20.13 -1.27
CA GLN A 371 -8.73 20.78 -0.77
C GLN A 371 -8.40 22.02 -1.61
N ARG A 372 -8.07 23.11 -0.92
CA ARG A 372 -7.77 24.39 -1.56
C ARG A 372 -6.56 24.32 -2.47
#